data_AF-A0A1A9AA84-F1
#
_entry.id   AF-A0A1A9AA84-F1
#
_cell.length_a   1.000
_cell.length_b   1.000
_cell.length_c   1.000
_cell.angle_alpha   90.00
_cell.angle_beta   90.00
_cell.angle_gamma   90.00
#
_symmetry.space_group_name_H-M   'P 1'
#
loop_
_entity.id
_entity.type
_entity.pdbx_description
1 polymer ?
#
loop_
_entity_poly.entity_id
_entity_poly.type
_entity_poly.pdbx_seq_one_letter_code
_entity_poly.pdbx_strand_id
1 'polypeptide(L)'
;MSLLFKEFPLEELYHEFNADIDTYKRSAYCDSMKNHEWRYKDIEYFCKKLERNLEKISKNALEHELIQDPCLYLNHWFRNEVLKISSSDIESYNALFSLLRLPWSDINLDLNDNNTCTFPNDISFHGKAKIDELIELNNYLLNCKYIENKIDHTNTQHKKLYCNYISKYNGTYSNFINICYQDKYSSCSRLAADHKKYIPQEFYKQLKCNDIKEPVAELKTDKDNTLDGSSSNPLGNSSSEFNSFNVFPIFFSIFGTFLVSSIVYKLTPV
;
A
#
# COMPACT_ATOMS: atom_id res chain seq x y z
N MET A 1 11.89 16.97 18.77
CA MET A 1 12.45 16.75 17.42
C MET A 1 11.60 15.65 16.81
N SER A 2 10.53 16.04 16.12
CA SER A 2 9.52 15.12 15.58
C SER A 2 10.16 14.35 14.43
N LEU A 3 10.39 13.05 14.61
CA LEU A 3 10.69 12.18 13.49
C LEU A 3 9.58 12.39 12.45
N LEU A 4 9.97 12.76 11.25
CA LEU A 4 9.13 12.64 10.07
C LEU A 4 8.61 11.20 10.04
N PHE A 5 7.36 11.00 10.46
CA PHE A 5 6.56 9.80 10.14
C PHE A 5 6.87 9.40 8.70
N LYS A 6 7.27 8.15 8.45
CA LYS A 6 7.76 7.72 7.13
C LYS A 6 6.58 7.68 6.14
N GLU A 7 6.33 8.87 5.59
CA GLU A 7 5.49 9.31 4.49
C GLU A 7 3.95 9.17 4.63
N PHE A 8 3.33 8.02 4.94
CA PHE A 8 1.88 7.97 5.28
C PHE A 8 1.58 6.86 6.33
N PRO A 9 0.49 6.97 7.10
CA PRO A 9 0.22 6.06 8.23
C PRO A 9 -0.25 4.67 7.75
N LEU A 10 -0.70 4.57 6.49
CA LEU A 10 -1.07 3.30 5.89
C LEU A 10 0.17 2.42 5.78
N GLU A 11 1.32 2.98 5.42
CA GLU A 11 2.59 2.28 5.27
C GLU A 11 3.09 1.76 6.63
N GLU A 12 2.96 2.55 7.69
CA GLU A 12 3.33 2.12 9.04
C GLU A 12 2.37 1.06 9.59
N LEU A 13 1.05 1.22 9.39
CA LEU A 13 0.10 0.18 9.73
C LEU A 13 0.31 -1.09 8.90
N TYR A 14 0.67 -0.96 7.62
CA TYR A 14 1.01 -2.10 6.78
C TYR A 14 2.24 -2.83 7.32
N HIS A 15 3.26 -2.09 7.75
CA HIS A 15 4.42 -2.67 8.41
C HIS A 15 4.02 -3.39 9.69
N GLU A 16 3.20 -2.75 10.54
CA GLU A 16 2.69 -3.36 11.75
C GLU A 16 1.86 -4.62 11.47
N PHE A 17 0.91 -4.57 10.54
CA PHE A 17 0.06 -5.70 10.14
C PHE A 17 0.84 -6.85 9.50
N ASN A 18 1.96 -6.55 8.84
CA ASN A 18 2.85 -7.54 8.24
C ASN A 18 3.95 -8.05 9.19
N ALA A 19 4.09 -7.49 10.39
CA ALA A 19 5.08 -7.96 11.34
C ALA A 19 4.89 -9.46 11.64
N ASP A 20 6.02 -10.13 11.86
CA ASP A 20 6.04 -11.58 11.99
C ASP A 20 5.32 -12.07 13.24
N ILE A 21 4.87 -13.32 13.16
CA ILE A 21 4.18 -14.01 14.23
C ILE A 21 5.07 -15.12 14.79
N ASP A 22 4.83 -15.50 16.03
CA ASP A 22 5.37 -16.74 16.57
C ASP A 22 4.68 -17.92 15.86
N THR A 23 5.41 -18.57 14.95
CA THR A 23 4.91 -19.70 14.16
C THR A 23 4.62 -20.94 15.01
N TYR A 24 5.24 -21.04 16.19
CA TYR A 24 5.05 -22.15 17.14
C TYR A 24 3.80 -21.97 18.00
N LYS A 25 3.26 -20.75 18.11
CA LYS A 25 1.98 -20.52 18.75
C LYS A 25 0.87 -21.18 17.92
N ARG A 26 0.20 -22.15 18.53
CA ARG A 26 -0.96 -22.80 17.93
C ARG A 26 -2.14 -21.82 17.88
N SER A 27 -2.88 -21.84 16.79
CA SER A 27 -4.12 -21.08 16.61
C SER A 27 -5.26 -22.05 16.31
N ALA A 28 -6.27 -22.08 17.17
CA ALA A 28 -7.43 -22.94 16.96
C ALA A 28 -8.26 -22.50 15.73
N TYR A 29 -8.28 -21.20 15.43
CA TYR A 29 -9.02 -20.64 14.30
C TYR A 29 -8.35 -20.94 12.96
N CYS A 30 -7.02 -20.93 12.93
CA CYS A 30 -6.24 -21.07 11.70
C CYS A 30 -5.74 -22.48 11.40
N ASP A 31 -5.87 -23.43 12.34
CA ASP A 31 -5.43 -24.82 12.14
C ASP A 31 -6.04 -25.46 10.89
N SER A 32 -7.29 -25.13 10.56
CA SER A 32 -8.00 -25.66 9.38
C SER A 32 -7.39 -25.19 8.05
N MET A 33 -6.66 -24.07 8.05
CA MET A 33 -6.04 -23.49 6.85
C MET A 33 -4.92 -24.37 6.29
N LYS A 34 -4.31 -25.24 7.11
CA LYS A 34 -3.31 -26.23 6.68
C LYS A 34 -3.79 -27.11 5.53
N ASN A 35 -5.08 -27.44 5.53
CA ASN A 35 -5.70 -28.27 4.49
C ASN A 35 -5.73 -27.59 3.10
N HIS A 36 -5.45 -26.28 3.06
CA HIS A 36 -5.47 -25.46 1.87
C HIS A 36 -4.09 -24.97 1.43
N GLU A 37 -3.00 -25.34 2.13
CA GLU A 37 -1.63 -24.91 1.80
C GLU A 37 -1.18 -25.33 0.40
N TRP A 38 -1.66 -26.47 -0.08
CA TRP A 38 -1.35 -26.96 -1.44
C TRP A 38 -1.83 -25.99 -2.54
N ARG A 39 -2.88 -25.20 -2.25
CA ARG A 39 -3.45 -24.23 -3.18
C ARG A 39 -3.03 -22.80 -2.85
N TYR A 40 -2.93 -22.48 -1.57
CA TYR A 40 -2.62 -21.15 -1.06
C TYR A 40 -1.41 -21.26 -0.14
N LYS A 41 -0.22 -21.07 -0.73
CA LYS A 41 1.02 -21.14 0.03
C LYS A 41 0.97 -20.15 1.21
N ASP A 42 1.43 -20.59 2.37
CA ASP A 42 1.53 -19.79 3.60
C ASP A 42 0.16 -19.27 4.13
N ILE A 43 -0.96 -19.86 3.74
CA ILE A 43 -2.31 -19.44 4.17
C ILE A 43 -2.51 -19.55 5.69
N GLU A 44 -1.96 -20.58 6.35
CA GLU A 44 -2.03 -20.69 7.81
C GLU A 44 -1.28 -19.52 8.46
N TYR A 45 -0.09 -19.21 7.96
CA TYR A 45 0.73 -18.09 8.44
C TYR A 45 0.00 -16.76 8.27
N PHE A 46 -0.62 -16.53 7.12
CA PHE A 46 -1.45 -15.36 6.86
C PHE A 46 -2.66 -15.28 7.81
N CYS A 47 -3.39 -16.39 8.00
CA CYS A 47 -4.53 -16.43 8.92
C CYS A 47 -4.11 -16.06 10.36
N LYS A 48 -2.96 -16.56 10.83
CA LYS A 48 -2.44 -16.21 12.16
C LYS A 48 -2.01 -14.73 12.26
N LYS A 49 -1.49 -14.14 11.18
CA LYS A 49 -1.26 -12.68 11.12
C LYS A 49 -2.57 -11.91 11.25
N LEU A 50 -3.62 -12.36 10.55
CA LEU A 50 -4.96 -11.79 10.65
C LEU A 50 -5.50 -11.87 12.09
N GLU A 51 -5.42 -13.04 12.73
CA GLU A 51 -5.81 -13.22 14.15
C GLU A 51 -5.11 -12.22 15.05
N ARG A 52 -3.78 -12.14 14.99
CA ARG A 52 -3.00 -11.18 15.78
C ARG A 52 -3.45 -9.74 15.53
N ASN A 53 -3.73 -9.37 14.27
CA ASN A 53 -4.14 -8.01 13.93
C ASN A 53 -5.53 -7.68 14.50
N LEU A 54 -6.48 -8.61 14.41
CA LEU A 54 -7.81 -8.48 15.03
C LEU A 54 -7.70 -8.37 16.56
N GLU A 55 -6.87 -9.19 17.20
CA GLU A 55 -6.61 -9.12 18.64
C GLU A 55 -6.02 -7.76 19.06
N LYS A 56 -5.02 -7.26 18.32
CA LYS A 56 -4.40 -5.96 18.59
C LYS A 56 -5.43 -4.82 18.46
N ILE A 57 -6.27 -4.84 17.43
CA ILE A 57 -7.31 -3.83 17.23
C ILE A 57 -8.33 -3.86 18.35
N SER A 58 -8.85 -5.05 18.69
CA SER A 58 -9.86 -5.23 19.74
C SER A 58 -9.41 -4.63 21.07
N LYS A 59 -8.13 -4.87 21.41
CA LYS A 59 -7.50 -4.43 22.67
C LYS A 59 -6.96 -3.01 22.62
N ASN A 60 -7.15 -2.27 21.51
CA ASN A 60 -6.52 -0.97 21.28
C ASN A 60 -4.99 -1.01 21.52
N ALA A 61 -4.35 -2.10 21.13
CA ALA A 61 -2.93 -2.37 21.35
C ALA A 61 -2.09 -2.19 20.07
N LEU A 62 -2.60 -1.44 19.09
CA LEU A 62 -1.80 -0.99 17.96
C LEU A 62 -0.77 0.01 18.44
N GLU A 63 0.48 -0.14 18.00
CA GLU A 63 1.58 0.75 18.38
C GLU A 63 1.34 2.18 17.88
N HIS A 64 0.57 2.30 16.80
CA HIS A 64 0.23 3.56 16.16
C HIS A 64 -1.26 3.86 16.37
N GLU A 65 -1.60 4.56 17.47
CA GLU A 65 -2.95 5.14 17.74
C GLU A 65 -3.36 6.25 16.73
N LEU A 66 -2.72 6.31 15.58
CA LEU A 66 -2.80 7.41 14.62
C LEU A 66 -4.15 7.51 13.92
N ILE A 67 -4.97 6.47 14.04
CA ILE A 67 -6.13 6.23 13.17
C ILE A 67 -7.38 5.94 14.00
N GLN A 68 -8.44 6.70 13.72
CA GLN A 68 -9.74 6.57 14.39
C GLN A 68 -10.52 5.29 14.02
N ASP A 69 -10.14 4.61 12.94
CA ASP A 69 -10.85 3.43 12.42
C ASP A 69 -9.84 2.40 11.86
N PRO A 70 -9.15 1.65 12.74
CA PRO A 70 -8.15 0.67 12.31
C PRO A 70 -8.75 -0.51 11.54
N CYS A 71 -10.03 -0.83 11.75
CA CYS A 71 -10.72 -1.90 11.03
C CYS A 71 -10.81 -1.61 9.53
N LEU A 72 -11.04 -0.36 9.17
CA LEU A 72 -11.09 0.05 7.77
C LEU A 72 -9.72 -0.11 7.06
N TYR A 73 -8.61 0.08 7.78
CA TYR A 73 -7.26 -0.14 7.26
C TYR A 73 -6.92 -1.64 7.21
N LEU A 74 -7.34 -2.41 8.23
CA LEU A 74 -7.21 -3.86 8.23
C LEU A 74 -7.94 -4.49 7.04
N ASN A 75 -9.17 -4.04 6.76
CA ASN A 75 -9.96 -4.52 5.63
C ASN A 75 -9.26 -4.30 4.29
N HIS A 76 -8.54 -3.19 4.17
CA HIS A 76 -7.77 -2.89 2.98
C HIS A 76 -6.50 -3.74 2.88
N TRP A 77 -5.73 -3.87 3.96
CA TRP A 77 -4.58 -4.79 4.06
C TRP A 77 -4.98 -6.22 3.70
N PHE A 78 -6.06 -6.72 4.28
CA PHE A 78 -6.58 -8.07 4.04
C PHE A 78 -6.82 -8.34 2.55
N ARG A 79 -7.50 -7.43 1.84
CA ARG A 79 -7.75 -7.60 0.40
C ARG A 79 -6.48 -7.66 -0.43
N ASN A 80 -5.52 -6.81 -0.10
CA ASN A 80 -4.25 -6.76 -0.81
C ASN A 80 -3.46 -8.06 -0.61
N GLU A 81 -3.38 -8.56 0.62
CA GLU A 81 -2.69 -9.81 0.90
C GLU A 81 -3.40 -11.03 0.30
N VAL A 82 -4.73 -11.08 0.36
CA VAL A 82 -5.52 -12.15 -0.31
C VAL A 82 -5.25 -12.16 -1.82
N LEU A 83 -5.17 -11.00 -2.47
CA LEU A 83 -4.86 -10.89 -3.91
C LEU A 83 -3.44 -11.35 -4.25
N LYS A 84 -2.47 -11.11 -3.36
CA LYS A 84 -1.10 -11.61 -3.53
C LYS A 84 -1.05 -13.13 -3.37
N ILE A 85 -1.66 -13.67 -2.32
CA ILE A 85 -1.67 -15.12 -2.02
C ILE A 85 -2.41 -15.89 -3.11
N SER A 86 -3.50 -15.33 -3.64
CA SER A 86 -4.23 -15.94 -4.76
C SER A 86 -3.45 -15.91 -6.09
N SER A 87 -2.18 -15.48 -6.07
CA SER A 87 -1.35 -15.30 -7.26
C SER A 87 -2.04 -14.45 -8.31
N SER A 88 -2.87 -13.50 -7.85
CA SER A 88 -3.64 -12.62 -8.72
C SER A 88 -4.69 -13.29 -9.62
N ASP A 89 -5.03 -14.56 -9.36
CA ASP A 89 -6.15 -15.23 -10.00
C ASP A 89 -7.47 -14.89 -9.28
N ILE A 90 -8.51 -14.54 -10.03
CA ILE A 90 -9.79 -14.02 -9.49
C ILE A 90 -10.61 -15.15 -8.86
N GLU A 91 -10.64 -16.32 -9.50
CA GLU A 91 -11.36 -17.47 -8.94
C GLU A 91 -10.73 -17.89 -7.62
N SER A 92 -9.39 -17.95 -7.59
CA SER A 92 -8.62 -18.23 -6.39
C SER A 92 -8.74 -17.12 -5.35
N TYR A 93 -8.82 -15.84 -5.75
CA TYR A 93 -9.08 -14.70 -4.87
C TYR A 93 -10.44 -14.85 -4.17
N ASN A 94 -11.51 -15.04 -4.93
CA ASN A 94 -12.86 -15.17 -4.39
C ASN A 94 -13.00 -16.39 -3.47
N ALA A 95 -12.38 -17.51 -3.85
CA ALA A 95 -12.36 -18.71 -3.05
C ALA A 95 -11.57 -18.51 -1.74
N LEU A 96 -10.40 -17.88 -1.79
CA LEU A 96 -9.58 -17.58 -0.61
C LEU A 96 -10.29 -16.57 0.31
N PHE A 97 -10.84 -15.50 -0.25
CA PHE A 97 -11.61 -14.49 0.46
C PHE A 97 -12.77 -15.14 1.23
N SER A 98 -13.53 -16.02 0.55
CA SER A 98 -14.65 -16.76 1.17
C SER A 98 -14.17 -17.72 2.26
N LEU A 99 -13.06 -18.43 2.02
CA LEU A 99 -12.47 -19.38 2.98
C LEU A 99 -12.08 -18.69 4.29
N LEU A 100 -11.50 -17.49 4.22
CA LEU A 100 -11.03 -16.72 5.38
C LEU A 100 -12.17 -16.04 6.17
N ARG A 101 -13.41 -16.08 5.68
CA ARG A 101 -14.56 -15.53 6.39
C ARG A 101 -14.87 -16.23 7.70
N LEU A 102 -14.70 -17.56 7.73
CA LEU A 102 -14.93 -18.37 8.93
C LEU A 102 -13.95 -18.01 10.06
N PRO A 103 -12.61 -18.11 9.88
CA PRO A 103 -11.68 -17.76 10.94
C PRO A 103 -11.87 -16.30 11.41
N TRP A 104 -12.09 -15.35 10.50
CA TRP A 104 -12.38 -13.96 10.89
C TRP A 104 -13.60 -13.85 11.82
N SER A 105 -14.68 -14.55 11.50
CA SER A 105 -15.92 -14.52 12.29
C SER A 105 -15.71 -15.15 13.65
N ASP A 106 -15.05 -16.31 13.70
CA ASP A 106 -14.79 -17.04 14.95
C ASP A 106 -13.88 -16.24 15.89
N ILE A 107 -12.82 -15.62 15.35
CA ILE A 107 -11.93 -14.74 16.11
C ILE A 107 -12.70 -13.57 16.72
N ASN A 108 -13.53 -12.89 15.93
CA ASN A 108 -14.33 -11.76 16.43
C ASN A 108 -15.36 -12.18 17.50
N LEU A 109 -15.97 -13.37 17.36
CA LEU A 109 -16.91 -13.89 18.35
C LEU A 109 -16.21 -14.12 19.70
N ASP A 110 -15.01 -14.68 19.67
CA ASP A 110 -14.25 -14.99 20.90
C ASP A 110 -13.61 -13.77 21.55
N LEU A 111 -13.32 -12.72 20.77
CA LEU A 111 -12.81 -11.46 21.31
C LEU A 111 -13.82 -10.76 22.24
N ASN A 112 -15.14 -10.95 22.04
CA ASN A 112 -16.24 -10.48 22.89
C ASN A 112 -16.12 -9.02 23.39
N ASP A 113 -15.44 -8.17 22.62
CA ASP A 113 -15.15 -6.76 22.90
C ASP A 113 -16.01 -5.86 22.01
N ASN A 114 -16.17 -4.59 22.38
CA ASN A 114 -16.92 -3.61 21.59
C ASN A 114 -16.20 -3.15 20.30
N ASN A 115 -14.95 -3.59 20.07
CA ASN A 115 -14.07 -3.12 19.00
C ASN A 115 -13.79 -4.19 17.93
N THR A 116 -14.77 -5.01 17.59
CA THR A 116 -14.63 -6.03 16.53
C THR A 116 -14.67 -5.42 15.13
N CYS A 117 -13.86 -5.94 14.21
CA CYS A 117 -13.87 -5.50 12.82
C CYS A 117 -14.85 -6.31 11.97
N THR A 118 -15.81 -5.65 11.32
CA THR A 118 -16.71 -6.32 10.37
C THR A 118 -15.92 -6.90 9.20
N PHE A 119 -16.18 -8.17 8.86
CA PHE A 119 -15.57 -8.83 7.70
C PHE A 119 -15.80 -7.97 6.42
N PRO A 120 -14.76 -7.73 5.61
CA PRO A 120 -14.90 -6.89 4.44
C PRO A 120 -15.92 -7.47 3.46
N ASN A 121 -16.70 -6.59 2.83
CA ASN A 121 -17.65 -7.01 1.79
C ASN A 121 -16.90 -7.54 0.55
N ASP A 122 -17.48 -8.47 -0.20
CA ASP A 122 -16.84 -8.95 -1.43
C ASP A 122 -16.72 -7.83 -2.50
N ILE A 123 -15.68 -7.85 -3.33
CA ILE A 123 -15.51 -6.95 -4.48
C ILE A 123 -15.78 -7.76 -5.74
N SER A 124 -16.90 -7.49 -6.41
CA SER A 124 -17.30 -8.21 -7.61
C SER A 124 -16.76 -7.55 -8.87
N PHE A 125 -15.44 -7.62 -9.09
CA PHE A 125 -14.85 -7.23 -10.37
C PHE A 125 -14.51 -8.45 -11.23
N HIS A 126 -14.89 -8.36 -12.51
CA HIS A 126 -14.35 -9.23 -13.55
C HIS A 126 -13.04 -8.62 -14.07
N GLY A 127 -11.90 -9.09 -13.53
CA GLY A 127 -10.56 -8.72 -13.99
C GLY A 127 -9.64 -8.28 -12.84
N LYS A 128 -8.47 -8.92 -12.73
CA LYS A 128 -7.45 -8.58 -11.73
C LYS A 128 -7.09 -7.10 -11.74
N ALA A 129 -6.85 -6.55 -12.94
CA ALA A 129 -6.47 -5.15 -13.10
C ALA A 129 -7.47 -4.17 -12.44
N LYS A 130 -8.78 -4.49 -12.46
CA LYS A 130 -9.80 -3.65 -11.81
C LYS A 130 -9.78 -3.77 -10.30
N ILE A 131 -9.44 -4.94 -9.77
CA ILE A 131 -9.24 -5.15 -8.33
C ILE A 131 -8.00 -4.36 -7.87
N ASP A 132 -6.90 -4.44 -8.61
CA ASP A 132 -5.69 -3.65 -8.35
C ASP A 132 -6.00 -2.15 -8.36
N GLU A 133 -6.68 -1.65 -9.40
CA GLU A 133 -7.07 -0.25 -9.53
C GLU A 133 -7.99 0.21 -8.38
N LEU A 134 -8.91 -0.64 -7.90
CA LEU A 134 -9.74 -0.32 -6.74
C LEU A 134 -8.93 -0.29 -5.44
N ILE A 135 -8.00 -1.22 -5.26
CA ILE A 135 -7.11 -1.24 -4.10
C ILE A 135 -6.26 0.04 -4.07
N GLU A 136 -5.73 0.46 -5.22
CA GLU A 136 -4.95 1.70 -5.35
C GLU A 136 -5.80 2.95 -5.17
N LEU A 137 -7.04 2.96 -5.67
CA LEU A 137 -7.98 4.04 -5.36
C LEU A 137 -8.23 4.13 -3.85
N ASN A 138 -8.49 3.00 -3.19
CA ASN A 138 -8.76 2.99 -1.76
C ASN A 138 -7.53 3.41 -0.93
N ASN A 139 -6.31 3.03 -1.36
CA ASN A 139 -5.04 3.52 -0.79
C ASN A 139 -5.01 5.05 -0.77
N TYR A 140 -5.25 5.63 -1.95
CA TYR A 140 -5.21 7.07 -2.13
C TYR A 140 -6.23 7.78 -1.23
N LEU A 141 -7.48 7.29 -1.21
CA LEU A 141 -8.55 7.87 -0.40
C LEU A 141 -8.27 7.78 1.10
N LEU A 142 -7.68 6.66 1.54
CA LEU A 142 -7.25 6.46 2.93
C LEU A 142 -6.20 7.47 3.36
N ASN A 143 -5.17 7.64 2.53
CA ASN A 143 -4.10 8.59 2.81
C ASN A 143 -4.61 10.04 2.74
N CYS A 144 -5.50 10.38 1.82
CA CYS A 144 -6.11 11.72 1.78
C CYS A 144 -6.97 12.02 3.01
N LYS A 145 -7.78 11.06 3.48
CA LYS A 145 -8.54 11.20 4.74
C LYS A 145 -7.63 11.44 5.94
N TYR A 146 -6.49 10.73 6.00
CA TYR A 146 -5.52 10.97 7.05
C TYR A 146 -4.87 12.36 6.94
N ILE A 147 -4.42 12.75 5.74
CA ILE A 147 -3.81 14.05 5.47
C ILE A 147 -4.76 15.16 5.94
N GLU A 148 -6.03 15.10 5.57
CA GLU A 148 -7.02 16.10 6.00
C GLU A 148 -7.10 16.22 7.53
N ASN A 149 -7.07 15.09 8.24
CA ASN A 149 -7.19 15.07 9.70
C ASN A 149 -5.92 15.53 10.43
N LYS A 150 -4.74 15.42 9.80
CA LYS A 150 -3.45 15.62 10.48
C LYS A 150 -2.63 16.79 9.94
N ILE A 151 -3.03 17.38 8.83
CA ILE A 151 -2.24 18.43 8.19
C ILE A 151 -2.06 19.63 9.12
N ASP A 152 -0.79 19.93 9.41
CA ASP A 152 -0.38 21.20 10.02
C ASP A 152 0.00 22.16 8.90
N HIS A 153 -0.87 23.14 8.64
CA HIS A 153 -0.65 24.14 7.59
C HIS A 153 0.54 25.08 7.86
N THR A 154 1.06 25.12 9.10
CA THR A 154 2.22 25.93 9.47
C THR A 154 3.54 25.20 9.20
N ASN A 155 3.52 23.87 9.13
CA ASN A 155 4.68 23.04 8.81
C ASN A 155 4.83 22.88 7.29
N THR A 156 5.62 23.77 6.68
CA THR A 156 5.85 23.79 5.23
C THR A 156 6.42 22.48 4.68
N GLN A 157 7.27 21.78 5.45
CA GLN A 157 7.88 20.52 5.00
C GLN A 157 6.86 19.38 4.94
N HIS A 158 6.05 19.20 5.99
CA HIS A 158 4.98 18.20 5.99
C HIS A 158 3.95 18.49 4.90
N LYS A 159 3.56 19.76 4.78
CA LYS A 159 2.65 20.20 3.73
C LYS A 159 3.20 19.86 2.34
N LYS A 160 4.49 20.10 2.07
CA LYS A 160 5.14 19.74 0.80
C LYS A 160 5.07 18.24 0.50
N LEU A 161 5.30 17.39 1.49
CA LEU A 161 5.19 15.93 1.32
C LEU A 161 3.75 15.50 0.95
N TYR A 162 2.75 16.02 1.66
CA TYR A 162 1.35 15.72 1.35
C TYR A 162 0.92 16.23 -0.02
N CYS A 163 1.34 17.44 -0.39
CA CYS A 163 1.08 17.99 -1.71
C CYS A 163 1.72 17.15 -2.82
N ASN A 164 2.97 16.69 -2.61
CA ASN A 164 3.66 15.80 -3.55
C ASN A 164 2.97 14.44 -3.69
N TYR A 165 2.42 13.89 -2.60
CA TYR A 165 1.63 12.66 -2.66
C TYR A 165 0.40 12.82 -3.56
N ILE A 166 -0.39 13.86 -3.30
CA ILE A 166 -1.64 14.10 -4.01
C ILE A 166 -1.38 14.33 -5.50
N SER A 167 -0.31 15.07 -5.84
CA SER A 167 -0.01 15.40 -7.23
C SER A 167 0.38 14.17 -8.08
N LYS A 168 0.91 13.09 -7.47
CA LYS A 168 1.19 11.82 -8.18
C LYS A 168 -0.05 11.21 -8.84
N TYR A 169 -1.23 11.45 -8.26
CA TYR A 169 -2.49 10.88 -8.74
C TYR A 169 -3.20 11.77 -9.78
N ASN A 170 -2.70 12.97 -10.09
CA ASN A 170 -3.34 13.88 -11.05
C ASN A 170 -3.57 13.26 -12.43
N GLY A 171 -2.67 12.39 -12.89
CA GLY A 171 -2.75 11.76 -14.21
C GLY A 171 -3.50 10.42 -14.23
N THR A 172 -3.60 9.73 -13.10
CA THR A 172 -4.12 8.35 -13.01
C THR A 172 -5.49 8.26 -12.35
N TYR A 173 -5.91 9.28 -11.60
CA TYR A 173 -7.16 9.25 -10.84
C TYR A 173 -8.42 9.07 -11.71
N SER A 174 -8.45 9.66 -12.90
CA SER A 174 -9.55 9.46 -13.84
C SER A 174 -9.72 8.00 -14.25
N ASN A 175 -8.61 7.26 -14.41
CA ASN A 175 -8.63 5.83 -14.70
C ASN A 175 -9.18 5.04 -13.51
N PHE A 176 -8.74 5.39 -12.29
CA PHE A 176 -9.25 4.78 -11.05
C PHE A 176 -10.73 5.08 -10.79
N ILE A 177 -11.27 6.23 -11.18
CA ILE A 177 -12.71 6.47 -11.04
C ILE A 177 -13.50 5.80 -12.18
N ASN A 178 -12.89 5.55 -13.34
CA ASN A 178 -13.56 4.87 -14.43
C ASN A 178 -14.08 3.48 -14.05
N ILE A 179 -13.36 2.74 -13.19
CA ILE A 179 -13.83 1.44 -12.69
C ILE A 179 -15.14 1.55 -11.91
N CYS A 180 -15.36 2.66 -11.18
CA CYS A 180 -16.60 2.93 -10.46
C CYS A 180 -17.78 3.11 -11.41
N TYR A 181 -17.56 3.69 -12.59
CA TYR A 181 -18.65 3.81 -13.58
C TYR A 181 -18.99 2.46 -14.20
N GLN A 182 -17.99 1.62 -14.45
CA GLN A 182 -18.15 0.32 -15.10
C GLN A 182 -18.99 -0.67 -14.28
N ASP A 183 -18.93 -0.60 -12.95
CA ASP A 183 -19.69 -1.46 -12.05
C ASP A 183 -20.92 -0.77 -11.44
N LYS A 184 -21.34 0.37 -12.03
CA LYS A 184 -22.44 1.22 -11.54
C LYS A 184 -22.29 1.60 -10.06
N TYR A 185 -21.06 1.88 -9.65
CA TYR A 185 -20.66 2.31 -8.31
C TYR A 185 -20.84 1.26 -7.21
N SER A 186 -21.11 0.02 -7.56
CA SER A 186 -21.35 -1.03 -6.57
C SER A 186 -20.12 -1.26 -5.67
N SER A 187 -18.91 -1.31 -6.23
CA SER A 187 -17.68 -1.44 -5.45
C SER A 187 -17.23 -0.11 -4.86
N CYS A 188 -17.39 0.99 -5.59
CA CYS A 188 -16.93 2.30 -5.11
C CYS A 188 -17.79 2.90 -3.98
N SER A 189 -19.04 2.45 -3.84
CA SER A 189 -19.86 2.73 -2.65
C SER A 189 -19.28 2.16 -1.35
N ARG A 190 -18.30 1.26 -1.45
CA ARG A 190 -17.67 0.54 -0.33
C ARG A 190 -16.25 1.04 -0.04
N LEU A 191 -15.82 2.11 -0.69
CA LEU A 191 -14.53 2.73 -0.44
C LEU A 191 -14.48 3.38 0.94
N ALA A 192 -13.28 3.51 1.47
CA ALA A 192 -13.01 4.04 2.80
C ALA A 192 -13.40 5.51 2.99
N ALA A 193 -13.55 6.25 1.89
CA ALA A 193 -13.90 7.64 1.90
C ALA A 193 -14.63 8.04 0.60
N ASP A 194 -15.33 9.17 0.63
CA ASP A 194 -15.99 9.70 -0.56
C ASP A 194 -14.96 10.16 -1.58
N HIS A 195 -14.86 9.43 -2.69
CA HIS A 195 -13.98 9.72 -3.80
C HIS A 195 -14.26 11.10 -4.45
N LYS A 196 -15.47 11.65 -4.33
CA LYS A 196 -15.77 12.99 -4.86
C LYS A 196 -15.08 14.09 -4.05
N LYS A 197 -14.81 13.83 -2.77
CA LYS A 197 -14.14 14.78 -1.88
C LYS A 197 -12.65 14.92 -2.18
N TYR A 198 -12.02 13.85 -2.64
CA TYR A 198 -10.58 13.78 -2.82
C TYR A 198 -10.17 13.74 -4.28
N ILE A 199 -10.84 14.52 -5.15
CA ILE A 199 -10.35 14.70 -6.52
C ILE A 199 -8.97 15.38 -6.43
N PRO A 200 -7.88 14.81 -6.98
CA PRO A 200 -6.52 15.26 -6.68
C PRO A 200 -6.29 16.75 -6.87
N GLN A 201 -6.73 17.31 -8.00
CA GLN A 201 -6.57 18.73 -8.30
C GLN A 201 -7.36 19.64 -7.34
N GLU A 202 -8.54 19.20 -6.91
CA GLU A 202 -9.40 19.96 -5.99
C GLU A 202 -8.85 19.90 -4.58
N PHE A 203 -8.47 18.70 -4.12
CA PHE A 203 -7.89 18.50 -2.80
C PHE A 203 -6.53 19.20 -2.68
N TYR A 204 -5.70 19.17 -3.72
CA TYR A 204 -4.43 19.92 -3.78
C TYR A 204 -4.63 21.43 -3.60
N LYS A 205 -5.68 21.99 -4.23
CA LYS A 205 -6.07 23.41 -4.05
C LYS A 205 -6.61 23.67 -2.66
N GLN A 206 -7.45 22.78 -2.12
CA GLN A 206 -8.02 22.88 -0.77
C GLN A 206 -6.91 22.95 0.29
N LEU A 207 -5.85 22.14 0.14
CA LEU A 207 -4.69 22.18 1.03
C LEU A 207 -3.79 23.40 0.80
N LYS A 208 -4.10 24.26 -0.17
CA LYS A 208 -3.31 25.44 -0.56
C LYS A 208 -1.86 25.09 -0.89
N CYS A 209 -1.66 24.01 -1.64
CA CYS A 209 -0.34 23.53 -2.00
C CYS A 209 0.46 24.52 -2.87
N ASN A 210 -0.23 25.38 -3.62
CA ASN A 210 0.39 26.45 -4.42
C ASN A 210 1.07 27.55 -3.56
N ASP A 211 0.69 27.67 -2.29
CA ASP A 211 1.24 28.70 -1.38
C ASP A 211 2.60 28.30 -0.80
N ILE A 212 3.07 27.08 -1.09
CA ILE A 212 4.41 26.62 -0.72
C ILE A 212 5.41 27.35 -1.60
N LYS A 213 5.97 28.44 -1.09
CA LYS A 213 7.11 29.11 -1.73
C LYS A 213 8.27 28.12 -1.75
N GLU A 214 8.86 27.88 -2.92
CA GLU A 214 10.15 27.21 -2.96
C GLU A 214 11.13 28.03 -2.13
N PRO A 215 12.02 27.40 -1.33
CA PRO A 215 13.10 28.13 -0.71
C PRO A 215 13.87 28.79 -1.84
N VAL A 216 13.84 30.13 -1.86
CA VAL A 216 14.68 30.91 -2.76
C VAL A 216 16.09 30.42 -2.46
N ALA A 217 16.71 29.74 -3.42
CA ALA A 217 18.12 29.42 -3.33
C ALA A 217 18.82 30.76 -3.15
N GLU A 218 19.34 31.02 -1.95
CA GLU A 218 20.26 32.11 -1.73
C GLU A 218 21.47 31.81 -2.62
N LEU A 219 21.43 32.35 -3.83
CA LEU A 219 22.60 32.56 -4.66
C LEU A 219 23.53 33.41 -3.81
N LYS A 220 24.45 32.74 -3.11
CA LYS A 220 25.68 33.36 -2.63
C LYS A 220 26.44 33.81 -3.87
N THR A 221 26.10 35.00 -4.35
CA THR A 221 26.96 35.76 -5.25
C THR A 221 28.17 36.21 -4.45
N ASP A 222 29.19 35.35 -4.40
CA ASP A 222 30.56 35.82 -4.25
C ASP A 222 31.16 36.01 -5.64
N LYS A 223 31.31 37.28 -6.00
CA LYS A 223 32.24 37.74 -7.03
C LYS A 223 33.66 37.53 -6.48
N ASP A 224 34.47 36.69 -7.13
CA ASP A 224 35.71 37.14 -7.76
C ASP A 224 36.37 36.09 -8.69
N ASN A 225 36.50 36.48 -9.95
CA ASN A 225 37.52 36.19 -10.98
C ASN A 225 38.48 34.98 -10.86
N THR A 226 38.51 34.07 -11.86
CA THR A 226 39.43 34.09 -13.03
C THR A 226 39.39 32.75 -13.81
N LEU A 227 39.49 32.84 -15.14
CA LEU A 227 39.55 31.80 -16.18
C LEU A 227 40.33 30.51 -15.82
N ASP A 228 39.77 29.34 -16.16
CA ASP A 228 40.32 28.51 -17.24
C ASP A 228 39.33 27.43 -17.72
N GLY A 229 39.35 27.13 -19.01
CA GLY A 229 38.34 26.33 -19.72
C GLY A 229 38.51 24.82 -19.65
N SER A 230 37.42 24.08 -19.84
CA SER A 230 37.32 22.85 -20.66
C SER A 230 35.89 22.28 -20.56
N SER A 231 35.53 21.48 -21.57
CA SER A 231 34.20 21.06 -21.97
C SER A 231 33.51 19.99 -21.12
N SER A 232 32.20 19.90 -21.36
CA SER A 232 31.36 18.69 -21.41
C SER A 232 31.07 17.90 -20.12
N ASN A 233 29.87 18.12 -19.56
CA ASN A 233 28.74 17.16 -19.47
C ASN A 233 27.88 17.48 -18.22
N PRO A 234 26.53 17.42 -18.32
CA PRO A 234 25.67 17.59 -17.17
C PRO A 234 25.73 16.32 -16.31
N LEU A 235 26.41 16.42 -15.17
CA LEU A 235 26.43 15.39 -14.15
C LEU A 235 25.04 15.31 -13.49
N GLY A 236 24.55 14.08 -13.38
CA GLY A 236 23.15 13.75 -13.15
C GLY A 236 22.52 14.44 -11.95
N ASN A 237 21.33 15.01 -12.21
CA ASN A 237 20.31 15.14 -11.19
C ASN A 237 20.05 13.73 -10.65
N SER A 238 20.44 13.49 -9.41
CA SER A 238 19.91 12.37 -8.64
C SER A 238 18.46 12.72 -8.29
N SER A 239 17.57 12.52 -9.26
CA SER A 239 16.17 12.29 -8.96
C SER A 239 16.14 11.05 -8.07
N SER A 240 15.88 11.22 -6.78
CA SER A 240 15.47 10.08 -5.98
C SER A 240 14.16 9.59 -6.59
N GLU A 241 14.26 8.54 -7.40
CA GLU A 241 13.15 7.75 -7.89
C GLU A 241 12.38 7.24 -6.67
N PHE A 242 11.35 8.00 -6.28
CA PHE A 242 10.33 7.52 -5.36
C PHE A 242 9.49 6.52 -6.14
N ASN A 243 9.95 5.28 -6.14
CA ASN A 243 9.26 4.14 -6.71
C ASN A 243 7.80 4.16 -6.24
N SER A 244 6.87 4.24 -7.21
CA SER A 244 5.55 3.66 -7.04
C SER A 244 5.75 2.22 -6.58
N PHE A 245 5.16 1.84 -5.45
CA PHE A 245 5.31 0.50 -4.91
C PHE A 245 4.70 -0.53 -5.86
N ASN A 246 5.52 -1.05 -6.77
CA ASN A 246 5.42 -2.44 -7.17
C ASN A 246 5.76 -3.26 -5.92
N VAL A 247 4.78 -4.00 -5.41
CA VAL A 247 5.00 -5.08 -4.45
C VAL A 247 6.16 -5.93 -4.95
N PHE A 248 7.31 -5.88 -4.29
CA PHE A 248 8.51 -6.62 -4.67
C PHE A 248 8.20 -8.13 -4.69
N PRO A 249 8.32 -8.82 -5.84
CA PRO A 249 8.48 -10.26 -5.81
C PRO A 249 9.94 -10.56 -5.45
N ILE A 250 10.16 -11.19 -4.31
CA ILE A 250 11.46 -11.77 -3.97
C ILE A 250 11.70 -12.93 -4.95
N PHE A 251 12.37 -12.66 -6.07
CA PHE A 251 13.00 -13.68 -6.88
C PHE A 251 14.48 -13.33 -7.06
N PHE A 252 15.30 -13.95 -6.21
CA PHE A 252 16.73 -14.07 -6.45
C PHE A 252 16.97 -14.94 -7.69
N SER A 253 17.72 -14.37 -8.64
CA SER A 253 18.78 -15.03 -9.42
C SER A 253 18.49 -16.40 -10.05
N ILE A 254 17.65 -16.45 -11.09
CA ILE A 254 17.65 -17.58 -12.06
C ILE A 254 18.12 -17.13 -13.45
N PHE A 255 18.23 -15.83 -13.73
CA PHE A 255 18.72 -15.35 -15.04
C PHE A 255 20.23 -15.55 -15.26
N GLY A 256 21.03 -15.71 -14.19
CA GLY A 256 22.47 -15.95 -14.29
C GLY A 256 22.84 -17.37 -14.75
N THR A 257 22.01 -18.37 -14.46
CA THR A 257 22.30 -19.77 -14.83
C THR A 257 21.96 -20.07 -16.29
N PHE A 258 20.90 -19.46 -16.83
CA PHE A 258 20.51 -19.69 -18.24
C PHE A 258 21.51 -19.11 -19.24
N LEU A 259 22.10 -17.95 -18.96
CA LEU A 259 23.07 -17.32 -19.87
C LEU A 259 24.39 -18.12 -19.95
N VAL A 260 24.86 -18.69 -18.83
CA VAL A 260 26.07 -19.52 -18.81
C VAL A 260 25.84 -20.84 -19.58
N SER A 261 24.66 -21.48 -19.43
CA SER A 261 24.34 -22.70 -20.17
C SER A 261 24.24 -22.48 -21.69
N SER A 262 23.72 -21.32 -22.14
CA SER A 262 23.64 -21.01 -23.57
C SER A 262 25.00 -20.73 -24.22
N ILE A 263 25.97 -20.20 -23.46
CA ILE A 263 27.33 -19.94 -23.99
C ILE A 263 28.12 -21.25 -24.09
N VAL A 264 27.99 -22.16 -23.12
CA VAL A 264 28.70 -23.45 -23.14
C VAL A 264 28.16 -24.38 -24.26
N TYR A 265 26.86 -24.36 -24.53
CA TYR A 265 26.28 -25.16 -25.63
C TYR A 265 26.77 -24.70 -27.02
N LYS A 266 27.10 -23.42 -27.20
CA LYS A 266 27.54 -22.86 -28.49
C LYS A 266 29.05 -23.00 -28.76
N LEU A 267 29.83 -23.33 -27.74
CA LEU A 267 31.30 -23.41 -27.82
C LEU A 267 31.85 -24.85 -27.80
N THR A 268 30.97 -25.86 -27.81
CA THR A 268 31.39 -27.25 -27.94
C THR A 268 31.18 -27.68 -29.41
N PRO A 269 32.24 -27.88 -30.21
CA PRO A 269 32.09 -28.49 -31.52
C PRO A 269 31.81 -29.98 -31.35
N VAL A 270 30.84 -30.50 -32.10
CA VAL A 270 30.66 -31.95 -32.33
C VAL A 270 31.69 -32.43 -33.33
#